data_AF-A0A957ZY63-F1
#
_entry.id   AF-A0A957ZY63-F1
#
_cell.length_a   1.000
_cell.length_b   1.000
_cell.length_c   1.000
_cell.angle_alpha   90.00
_cell.angle_beta   90.00
_cell.angle_gamma   90.00
#
_symmetry.space_group_name_H-M   'P 1'
#
loop_
_entity.id
_entity.type
_entity.pdbx_description
1 polymer ?
#
loop_
_entity_poly.entity_id
_entity_poly.type
_entity_poly.pdbx_seq_one_letter_code
_entity_poly.pdbx_strand_id
1 'polypeptide(L)'
;MKKSLDALILFALVIARVRIDTLADGVLPFRHEDVQQLVGGWWPAWSLQLLAHPETDPVSMMLIVTAFGLLGLYLIIDFLGSERQARLVHLLKLTLVYAIIVLLVFGKTWLLINLRQLRGPVSYAHDGGVIQTEITVGYFLDGLNPYVEDYVDTPMAEWGYA
;
A
#
# COMPACT_ATOMS: atom_id res chain seq x y z
N MET A 1 17.33 -22.60 -6.98
CA MET A 1 15.91 -22.98 -6.80
C MET A 1 15.40 -23.50 -8.14
N LYS A 2 14.54 -24.53 -8.17
CA LYS A 2 13.89 -24.94 -9.44
C LYS A 2 13.11 -23.74 -9.95
N LYS A 3 13.41 -23.26 -11.17
CA LYS A 3 12.85 -22.04 -11.79
C LYS A 3 11.33 -21.86 -11.59
N SER A 4 10.59 -22.98 -11.56
CA SER A 4 9.13 -22.96 -11.43
C SER A 4 8.60 -22.66 -10.02
N LEU A 5 9.37 -22.90 -8.95
CA LEU A 5 8.85 -22.82 -7.58
C LEU A 5 8.85 -21.38 -7.05
N ASP A 6 9.92 -20.63 -7.29
CA ASP A 6 9.98 -19.22 -6.88
C ASP A 6 9.01 -18.36 -7.68
N ALA A 7 8.84 -18.62 -8.98
CA ALA A 7 7.81 -17.97 -9.80
C ALA A 7 6.39 -18.22 -9.25
N LEU A 8 6.08 -19.47 -8.87
CA LEU A 8 4.80 -19.82 -8.27
C LEU A 8 4.57 -19.13 -6.93
N ILE A 9 5.59 -19.11 -6.07
CA ILE A 9 5.54 -18.44 -4.77
C ILE A 9 5.30 -16.93 -4.96
N LEU A 10 6.09 -16.28 -5.82
CA LEU A 10 5.93 -14.85 -6.09
C LEU A 10 4.54 -14.54 -6.63
N PHE A 11 4.04 -15.34 -7.58
CA PHE A 11 2.69 -15.19 -8.11
C PHE A 11 1.63 -15.29 -7.01
N ALA A 12 1.71 -16.31 -6.16
CA ALA A 12 0.78 -16.50 -5.04
C ALA A 12 0.83 -15.33 -4.05
N LEU A 13 2.02 -14.84 -3.72
CA LEU A 13 2.22 -13.71 -2.80
C LEU A 13 1.68 -12.39 -3.39
N VAL A 14 1.90 -12.12 -4.67
CA VAL A 14 1.36 -10.92 -5.33
C VAL A 14 -0.16 -10.95 -5.34
N ILE A 15 -0.77 -12.09 -5.69
CA ILE A 15 -2.23 -12.23 -5.64
C ILE A 15 -2.76 -12.05 -4.23
N ALA A 16 -2.16 -12.72 -3.24
CA ALA A 16 -2.56 -12.61 -1.86
C ALA A 16 -2.50 -11.15 -1.36
N ARG A 17 -1.39 -10.46 -1.65
CA ARG A 17 -1.20 -9.05 -1.29
C ARG A 17 -2.27 -8.15 -1.93
N VAL A 18 -2.49 -8.29 -3.24
CA VAL A 18 -3.51 -7.50 -3.95
C VAL A 18 -4.89 -7.77 -3.39
N ARG A 19 -5.26 -9.02 -3.11
CA ARG A 19 -6.57 -9.35 -2.53
C ARG A 19 -6.76 -8.77 -1.13
N ILE A 20 -5.73 -8.80 -0.29
CA ILE A 20 -5.75 -8.15 1.03
C ILE A 20 -6.02 -6.66 0.88
N ASP A 21 -5.30 -5.98 -0.01
CA ASP A 21 -5.47 -4.53 -0.22
C ASP A 21 -6.85 -4.20 -0.80
N THR A 22 -7.37 -4.96 -1.78
CA THR A 22 -8.72 -4.71 -2.34
C THR A 22 -9.83 -4.96 -1.33
N LEU A 23 -9.66 -5.94 -0.43
CA LEU A 23 -10.63 -6.19 0.63
C LEU A 23 -10.62 -5.05 1.67
N ALA A 24 -9.43 -4.55 2.01
CA ALA A 24 -9.29 -3.40 2.89
C ALA A 24 -9.84 -2.10 2.25
N ASP A 25 -9.60 -1.89 0.95
CA ASP A 25 -10.11 -0.72 0.24
C ASP A 25 -11.64 -0.70 0.16
N GLY A 26 -12.28 -1.86 0.04
CA GLY A 26 -13.72 -1.99 -0.06
C GLY A 26 -14.50 -1.36 1.09
N VAL A 27 -13.89 -1.23 2.28
CA VAL A 27 -14.52 -0.65 3.47
C VAL A 27 -14.20 0.83 3.70
N LEU A 28 -13.36 1.45 2.86
CA LEU A 28 -12.96 2.85 3.02
C LEU A 28 -13.99 3.80 2.36
N PRO A 29 -14.79 4.58 3.13
CA PRO A 29 -15.98 5.25 2.61
C PRO A 29 -15.70 6.36 1.59
N PHE A 30 -14.58 7.09 1.72
CA PHE A 30 -14.31 8.28 0.92
C PHE A 30 -13.10 8.17 -0.02
N ARG A 31 -12.59 6.96 -0.24
CA ARG A 31 -11.32 6.74 -0.96
C ARG A 31 -11.26 7.38 -2.35
N HIS A 32 -12.34 7.33 -3.12
CA HIS A 32 -12.36 7.89 -4.47
C HIS A 32 -12.29 9.41 -4.49
N GLU A 33 -13.03 10.06 -3.57
CA GLU A 33 -13.02 11.52 -3.42
C GLU A 33 -11.66 12.01 -2.95
N ASP A 34 -11.09 11.36 -1.92
CA ASP A 34 -9.81 11.75 -1.35
C ASP A 34 -8.66 11.54 -2.34
N VAL A 35 -8.70 10.45 -3.13
CA VAL A 35 -7.73 10.22 -4.20
C VAL A 35 -7.86 11.28 -5.30
N GLN A 36 -9.09 11.63 -5.70
CA GLN A 36 -9.30 12.68 -6.67
C GLN A 36 -8.78 14.04 -6.19
N GLN A 37 -8.93 14.34 -4.90
CA GLN A 37 -8.37 15.53 -4.29
C GLN A 37 -6.84 15.47 -4.23
N LEU A 38 -6.25 14.35 -3.84
CA LEU A 38 -4.81 14.16 -3.70
C LEU A 38 -4.06 14.33 -5.02
N VAL A 39 -4.58 13.73 -6.09
CA VAL A 39 -3.96 13.78 -7.43
C VAL A 39 -4.52 14.89 -8.32
N GLY A 40 -5.46 15.66 -7.78
CA GLY A 40 -6.09 16.79 -8.43
C GLY A 40 -5.05 17.82 -8.87
N GLY A 41 -5.08 18.21 -10.14
CA GLY A 41 -4.20 19.22 -10.71
C GLY A 41 -3.06 18.69 -11.58
N TRP A 42 -2.69 17.42 -11.46
CA TRP A 42 -1.66 16.81 -12.33
C TRP A 42 -2.09 15.48 -12.96
N TRP A 43 -3.05 14.78 -12.38
CA TRP A 43 -3.67 13.60 -12.99
C TRP A 43 -4.99 13.97 -13.70
N PRO A 44 -5.19 13.61 -14.98
CA PRO A 44 -6.41 13.98 -15.70
C PRO A 44 -7.68 13.35 -15.10
N ALA A 45 -8.70 14.16 -14.81
CA ALA A 45 -9.94 13.70 -14.18
C ALA A 45 -10.68 12.60 -14.96
N TRP A 46 -10.68 12.65 -16.29
CA TRP A 46 -11.32 11.62 -17.13
C TRP A 46 -10.69 10.23 -16.91
N SER A 47 -9.39 10.18 -16.62
CA SER A 47 -8.70 8.90 -16.39
C SER A 47 -8.99 8.34 -15.00
N LEU A 48 -9.20 9.21 -14.00
CA LEU A 48 -9.65 8.78 -12.67
C LEU A 48 -11.05 8.18 -12.72
N GLN A 49 -11.95 8.76 -13.51
CA GLN A 49 -13.29 8.23 -13.73
C GLN A 49 -13.25 6.87 -14.46
N LEU A 50 -12.36 6.72 -15.45
CA LEU A 50 -12.18 5.46 -16.17
C LEU A 50 -11.66 4.33 -15.27
N LEU A 51 -10.81 4.68 -14.30
CA LEU A 51 -10.20 3.75 -13.36
C LEU A 51 -11.02 3.56 -12.08
N ALA A 52 -12.15 4.26 -11.93
CA ALA A 52 -13.00 4.14 -10.76
C ALA A 52 -13.61 2.74 -10.69
N HIS A 53 -13.32 2.01 -9.62
CA HIS A 53 -13.81 0.65 -9.41
C HIS A 53 -14.38 0.47 -7.99
N PRO A 54 -15.42 -0.38 -7.79
CA PRO A 54 -15.96 -0.65 -6.46
C PRO A 54 -14.94 -1.28 -5.51
N GLU A 55 -13.99 -2.08 -6.00
CA GLU A 55 -13.02 -2.76 -5.12
C GLU A 55 -11.78 -1.93 -4.78
N THR A 56 -11.46 -0.87 -5.53
CA THR A 56 -10.21 -0.12 -5.30
C THR A 56 -10.27 1.27 -5.92
N ASP A 57 -9.44 2.19 -5.42
CA ASP A 57 -9.31 3.53 -5.97
C ASP A 57 -8.39 3.56 -7.22
N PRO A 58 -8.47 4.61 -8.05
CA PRO A 58 -7.69 4.72 -9.29
C PRO A 58 -6.17 4.61 -9.11
N VAL A 59 -5.61 5.16 -8.04
CA VAL A 59 -4.15 5.15 -7.80
C VAL A 59 -3.71 3.75 -7.40
N SER A 60 -4.45 3.12 -6.48
CA SER A 60 -4.23 1.72 -6.10
C SER A 60 -4.36 0.77 -7.30
N MET A 61 -5.33 1.00 -8.19
CA MET A 61 -5.45 0.26 -9.44
C MET A 61 -4.18 0.36 -10.29
N MET A 62 -3.58 1.55 -10.40
CA MET A 62 -2.32 1.74 -11.14
C MET A 62 -1.14 1.05 -10.48
N LEU A 63 -1.05 1.04 -9.14
CA LEU A 63 -0.04 0.27 -8.42
C LEU A 63 -0.19 -1.23 -8.69
N ILE A 64 -1.42 -1.75 -8.66
CA ILE A 64 -1.75 -3.15 -8.91
C ILE A 64 -1.39 -3.56 -10.35
N VAL A 65 -1.87 -2.80 -11.35
CA VAL A 65 -1.62 -3.10 -12.77
C VAL A 65 -0.12 -3.06 -13.08
N THR A 66 0.60 -2.07 -12.52
CA THR A 66 2.05 -1.98 -12.68
C THR A 66 2.75 -3.18 -12.04
N ALA A 67 2.35 -3.59 -10.83
CA ALA A 67 2.91 -4.77 -10.17
C ALA A 67 2.66 -6.07 -10.96
N PHE A 68 1.47 -6.25 -11.55
CA PHE A 68 1.20 -7.39 -12.43
C PHE A 68 2.02 -7.33 -13.72
N GLY A 69 2.26 -6.14 -14.27
CA GLY A 69 3.19 -5.96 -15.39
C GLY A 69 4.62 -6.41 -15.04
N LEU A 70 5.13 -6.01 -13.86
CA LEU A 70 6.43 -6.44 -13.37
C LEU A 70 6.49 -7.95 -13.08
N LEU A 71 5.41 -8.54 -12.57
CA LEU A 71 5.29 -9.98 -12.41
C LEU A 71 5.32 -10.69 -13.77
N GLY A 72 4.63 -10.17 -14.79
CA GLY A 72 4.71 -10.68 -16.15
C GLY A 72 6.14 -10.65 -16.70
N LEU A 73 6.86 -9.54 -16.50
CA LEU A 73 8.27 -9.43 -16.86
C LEU A 73 9.14 -10.44 -16.10
N TYR A 74 8.87 -10.66 -14.81
CA TYR A 74 9.57 -11.67 -14.01
C TYR A 74 9.41 -13.06 -14.61
N LEU A 75 8.20 -13.44 -14.99
CA LEU A 75 7.89 -14.74 -15.60
C LEU A 75 8.57 -14.90 -16.97
N ILE A 76 8.60 -13.85 -17.78
CA ILE A 76 9.31 -13.85 -19.07
C ILE A 76 10.81 -14.07 -18.86
N ILE A 77 11.42 -13.36 -17.90
CA ILE A 77 12.85 -13.51 -17.59
C ILE A 77 13.15 -14.90 -17.02
N ASP A 78 12.27 -15.44 -16.18
CA ASP A 78 12.42 -16.79 -15.65
C ASP A 78 12.37 -17.86 -16.74
N PHE A 79 11.43 -17.72 -17.67
CA PHE A 79 11.23 -18.63 -18.80
C PHE A 79 12.37 -18.56 -19.83
N LEU A 80 12.78 -17.35 -20.25
CA LEU A 80 13.80 -17.14 -21.28
C LEU A 80 15.24 -17.13 -20.75
N GLY A 81 15.43 -17.05 -19.44
CA GLY A 81 16.74 -16.91 -18.81
C GLY A 81 17.67 -18.10 -19.06
N SER A 82 18.84 -17.83 -19.65
CA SER A 82 19.88 -18.85 -19.90
C SER A 82 20.83 -19.04 -18.71
N GLU A 83 21.36 -20.25 -18.52
CA GLU A 83 22.34 -20.52 -17.45
C GLU A 83 23.66 -19.77 -17.66
N ARG A 84 24.03 -19.48 -18.90
CA ARG A 84 25.23 -18.68 -19.23
C ARG A 84 25.15 -17.25 -18.68
N GLN A 85 23.94 -16.74 -18.43
CA GLN A 85 23.70 -15.41 -17.89
C GLN A 85 23.06 -15.45 -16.49
N ALA A 86 23.27 -16.55 -15.74
CA ALA A 86 22.62 -16.78 -14.45
C ALA A 86 22.72 -15.59 -13.47
N ARG A 87 23.86 -14.91 -13.41
CA ARG A 87 24.04 -13.73 -12.55
C ARG A 87 23.14 -12.56 -12.96
N LEU A 88 23.07 -12.25 -14.25
CA LEU A 88 22.23 -11.16 -14.77
C LEU A 88 20.75 -11.48 -14.57
N VAL A 89 20.33 -12.71 -14.91
CA VAL A 89 18.95 -13.19 -14.69
C VAL A 89 18.56 -13.07 -13.22
N HIS A 90 19.44 -13.47 -12.30
CA HIS A 90 19.18 -13.36 -10.88
C HIS A 90 19.03 -11.90 -10.42
N LEU A 91 19.93 -11.00 -10.85
CA LEU A 91 19.84 -9.58 -10.50
C LEU A 91 18.56 -8.94 -11.04
N LEU A 92 18.18 -9.22 -12.29
CA LEU A 92 16.94 -8.71 -12.87
C LEU A 92 15.71 -9.20 -12.10
N LYS A 93 15.65 -10.49 -11.78
CA LYS A 93 14.56 -11.07 -10.98
C LYS A 93 14.47 -10.42 -9.61
N LEU A 94 15.61 -10.21 -8.94
CA LEU A 94 15.66 -9.56 -7.63
C LEU A 94 15.20 -8.09 -7.71
N THR A 95 15.64 -7.34 -8.72
CA THR A 95 15.19 -5.97 -8.96
C THR A 95 13.68 -5.91 -9.18
N LEU A 96 13.10 -6.84 -9.94
CA LEU A 96 11.66 -6.92 -10.16
C LEU A 96 10.91 -7.22 -8.87
N VAL A 97 11.41 -8.14 -8.04
CA VAL A 97 10.82 -8.43 -6.71
C VAL A 97 10.83 -7.17 -5.83
N TYR A 98 11.95 -6.45 -5.76
CA TYR A 98 12.02 -5.21 -4.99
C TYR A 98 11.09 -4.13 -5.55
N ALA A 99 11.00 -3.99 -6.87
CA ALA A 99 10.08 -3.03 -7.48
C ALA A 99 8.61 -3.36 -7.16
N ILE A 100 8.22 -4.64 -7.17
CA ILE A 100 6.88 -5.09 -6.75
C ILE A 100 6.63 -4.74 -5.27
N ILE A 101 7.60 -4.99 -4.38
CA ILE A 101 7.50 -4.64 -2.96
C ILE A 101 7.35 -3.12 -2.78
N VAL A 102 8.18 -2.33 -3.48
CA VAL A 102 8.11 -0.86 -3.45
C VAL A 102 6.74 -0.37 -3.87
N LEU A 103 6.15 -0.92 -4.93
CA LEU A 103 4.83 -0.49 -5.39
C LEU A 103 3.70 -0.90 -4.44
N LEU A 104 3.62 -2.18 -4.07
CA LEU A 104 2.46 -2.73 -3.36
C LEU A 104 2.49 -2.52 -1.84
N VAL A 105 3.69 -2.41 -1.25
CA VAL A 105 3.85 -2.15 0.18
C VAL A 105 4.06 -0.67 0.39
N PHE A 106 5.20 -0.14 -0.04
CA PHE A 106 5.57 1.24 0.26
C PHE A 106 4.69 2.25 -0.49
N GLY A 107 4.34 2.00 -1.75
CA GLY A 107 3.45 2.86 -2.53
C GLY A 107 2.05 2.93 -1.92
N LYS A 108 1.48 1.79 -1.51
CA LYS A 108 0.18 1.74 -0.83
C LYS A 108 0.23 2.42 0.54
N THR A 109 1.26 2.16 1.34
CA THR A 109 1.45 2.83 2.63
C THR A 109 1.55 4.35 2.45
N TRP A 110 2.35 4.81 1.49
CA TRP A 110 2.48 6.24 1.20
C TRP A 110 1.16 6.87 0.78
N LEU A 111 0.40 6.20 -0.09
CA LEU A 111 -0.94 6.64 -0.49
C LEU A 111 -1.83 6.84 0.74
N LEU A 112 -1.98 5.82 1.59
CA LEU A 112 -2.84 5.88 2.77
C LEU A 112 -2.40 6.96 3.77
N ILE A 113 -1.10 7.16 3.96
CA ILE A 113 -0.57 8.25 4.79
C ILE A 113 -1.02 9.61 4.24
N ASN A 114 -0.92 9.82 2.92
CA ASN A 114 -1.31 11.10 2.33
C ASN A 114 -2.83 11.33 2.35
N LEU A 115 -3.63 10.28 2.12
CA LEU A 115 -5.09 10.39 2.25
C LEU A 115 -5.49 10.70 3.70
N ARG A 116 -4.79 10.13 4.68
CA ARG A 116 -4.96 10.45 6.11
C ARG A 116 -4.66 11.92 6.41
N GLN A 117 -3.59 12.48 5.84
CA GLN A 117 -3.26 13.91 6.03
C GLN A 117 -4.34 14.84 5.47
N LEU A 118 -5.06 14.43 4.41
CA LEU A 118 -6.14 15.22 3.84
C LEU A 118 -7.40 15.22 4.71
N ARG A 119 -7.73 14.08 5.34
CA ARG A 119 -9.04 13.90 5.99
C ARG A 119 -9.00 13.97 7.51
N GLY A 120 -7.87 13.65 8.13
CA GLY A 120 -7.68 13.73 9.57
C GLY A 120 -7.11 12.46 10.20
N PRO A 121 -6.69 12.54 11.47
CA PRO A 121 -5.88 11.51 12.13
C PRO A 121 -6.56 10.15 12.31
N VAL A 122 -7.90 10.11 12.36
CA VAL A 122 -8.67 8.85 12.48
C VAL A 122 -8.85 8.17 11.12
N SER A 123 -8.83 8.94 10.03
CA SER A 123 -9.08 8.42 8.68
C SER A 123 -7.95 7.53 8.21
N TYR A 124 -8.28 6.46 7.48
CA TYR A 124 -7.31 5.49 6.94
C TYR A 124 -6.41 4.81 7.99
N ALA A 125 -6.74 4.93 9.28
CA ALA A 125 -6.16 4.14 10.35
C ALA A 125 -6.99 2.86 10.55
N HIS A 126 -6.32 1.70 10.63
CA HIS A 126 -7.01 0.41 10.77
C HIS A 126 -7.66 0.25 12.15
N ASP A 127 -6.98 0.69 13.20
CA ASP A 127 -7.50 0.69 14.56
C ASP A 127 -6.94 1.87 15.37
N GLY A 128 -7.44 2.00 16.59
CA GLY A 128 -7.02 3.04 17.52
C GLY A 128 -5.58 2.86 17.96
N GLY A 129 -5.01 1.66 17.80
CA GLY A 129 -3.61 1.37 18.10
C GLY A 129 -2.65 2.21 17.28
N VAL A 130 -2.98 2.54 16.01
CA VAL A 130 -2.16 3.45 15.18
C VAL A 130 -2.10 4.84 15.83
N ILE A 131 -3.26 5.39 16.19
CA ILE A 131 -3.39 6.74 16.78
C ILE A 131 -2.75 6.76 18.18
N GLN A 132 -3.04 5.75 18.99
CA GLN A 132 -2.49 5.58 20.32
C GLN A 132 -0.96 5.48 20.28
N THR A 133 -0.39 4.77 19.31
CA THR A 133 1.08 4.67 19.15
C THR A 133 1.69 6.04 18.87
N GLU A 134 1.08 6.85 17.99
CA GLU A 134 1.56 8.20 17.70
C GLU A 134 1.52 9.12 18.92
N ILE A 135 0.43 9.10 19.68
CA ILE A 135 0.30 9.86 20.93
C ILE A 135 1.29 9.36 21.98
N THR A 136 1.44 8.04 22.13
CA THR A 136 2.39 7.40 23.05
C THR A 136 3.82 7.85 22.76
N VAL A 137 4.19 7.93 21.47
CA VAL A 137 5.50 8.45 21.05
C VAL A 137 5.63 9.92 21.43
N GLY A 138 4.60 10.74 21.22
CA GLY A 138 4.57 12.13 21.69
C GLY A 138 4.83 12.26 23.19
N TYR A 139 4.06 11.55 24.01
CA TYR A 139 4.24 11.51 25.47
C TYR A 139 5.66 11.08 25.86
N PHE A 140 6.19 10.04 25.23
CA PHE A 140 7.56 9.60 25.51
C PHE A 140 8.60 10.68 25.16
N LEU A 141 8.45 11.37 24.03
CA LEU A 141 9.35 12.45 23.62
C LEU A 141 9.26 13.68 24.52
N ASP A 142 8.09 13.93 25.12
CA ASP A 142 7.87 15.01 26.08
C ASP A 142 8.27 14.62 27.53
N GLY A 143 8.77 13.39 27.74
CA GLY A 143 9.17 12.88 29.05
C GLY A 143 8.01 12.45 29.95
N LEU A 144 6.82 12.29 29.38
CA LEU A 144 5.60 11.83 30.04
C LEU A 144 5.52 10.29 30.03
N ASN A 145 4.77 9.72 30.99
CA ASN A 145 4.57 8.28 31.08
C ASN A 145 3.23 7.89 30.44
N PRO A 146 3.21 7.30 29.23
CA PRO A 146 1.99 7.06 28.46
C PRO A 146 1.02 6.06 29.10
N TYR A 147 1.43 5.36 30.17
CA TYR A 147 0.57 4.45 30.94
C TYR A 147 -0.24 5.14 32.04
N VAL A 148 0.07 6.40 32.37
CA VAL A 148 -0.65 7.20 33.36
C VAL A 148 -1.29 8.46 32.77
N GLU A 149 -0.83 8.89 31.58
CA GLU A 149 -1.45 9.99 30.87
C GLU A 149 -2.86 9.64 30.36
N ASP A 150 -3.71 10.66 30.29
CA ASP A 150 -5.05 10.57 29.71
C ASP A 150 -5.00 10.74 28.19
N TYR A 151 -5.94 10.13 27.48
CA TYR A 151 -6.12 10.20 26.04
C TYR A 151 -7.41 10.95 25.64
N VAL A 152 -8.20 11.44 26.61
CA VAL A 152 -9.47 12.16 26.37
C VAL A 152 -9.31 13.40 25.49
N ASP A 153 -8.23 14.17 25.66
CA ASP A 153 -7.98 15.39 24.87
C ASP A 153 -7.16 15.12 23.59
N THR A 154 -7.20 13.88 23.10
CA THR A 154 -6.42 13.45 21.93
C THR A 154 -7.34 12.90 20.84
N PRO A 155 -6.87 12.79 19.58
CA PRO A 155 -7.64 12.16 18.51
C PRO A 155 -8.08 10.71 18.80
N MET A 156 -7.48 10.04 19.78
CA MET A 156 -7.90 8.72 20.23
C MET A 156 -9.31 8.73 20.83
N ALA A 157 -9.74 9.84 21.44
CA ALA A 157 -11.07 9.96 22.03
C ALA A 157 -12.19 9.92 20.98
N GLU A 158 -11.90 10.32 19.74
CA GLU A 158 -12.84 10.31 18.62
C GLU A 158 -12.83 8.96 17.86
N TRP A 159 -11.90 8.07 18.18
CA TRP A 159 -11.77 6.79 17.50
C TRP A 159 -12.98 5.88 17.78
N GLY A 160 -13.69 5.48 16.72
CA GLY A 160 -14.89 4.63 16.80
C GLY A 160 -16.23 5.38 16.87
N TYR A 161 -16.22 6.72 16.95
CA TYR A 161 -17.42 7.57 16.89
C TYR A 161 -17.64 8.23 15.52
N ALA A 162 -16.74 8.02 14.57
CA ALA A 162 -16.75 8.56 13.21
C ALA A 162 -17.26 7.53 12.18
#